data_AF-A0A9K3GG40-F1
#
_entry.id   AF-A0A9K3GG40-F1
#
_cell.length_a   1.000
_cell.length_b   1.000
_cell.length_c   1.000
_cell.angle_alpha   90.00
_cell.angle_beta   90.00
_cell.angle_gamma   90.00
#
_symmetry.space_group_name_H-M   'P 1'
#
loop_
_entity.id
_entity.type
_entity.pdbx_description
1 polymer ?
#
loop_
_entity_poly.entity_id
_entity_poly.type
_entity_poly.pdbx_seq_one_letter_code
_entity_poly.pdbx_strand_id
1 'polypeptide(L)'
;MSTIPEAVTATESAPGHSVNAYLRHKLYRLECERDSMQTRVARLEAKRNVLNQQVRQLWEESILLQESSCSLADVIKPLGDRKALVKVHPDGRMIVEVDRKVDMAEVVANARVALRSDSYKLVRVLPSQVDPLVALMKVEKVPDSTYDVIGGLDKQIRMIAILFSGRYLILVMSVMAILTGFIYNDYFGLAFPLFGTSISYASPDDQFGISEGVYAFGMDPNWHWANNSMTFINSYKMKMSVLLGVSQMIWGLFLRLVNLLHFKKYLELFGSWIGEVIFMFGIFGYLCFSIVYKWLHHWPNPDVAPSLTNMMIQMFLTPGYIDFPLFRASGPAFQASLQGVLAAVSIGAVVWMGCVIPIAACTRKPTHYETLPDHTPEGETKHVEEEDDEDGHSLGDIIIHQGIHVIEYCLECVSHTASYLRLWALSLAHSQLSEVFFEQLMDIGLHMNVPTALRAVILCGLFCAWLGFSAAVLLAIENLSAFLHCLRLHWVEWQSKFLEADGYEFAPLAFEPVTSLIDSAIVARKESAD
;
A
#
# COMPACT_ATOMS: atom_id res chain seq x y z
N MET A 1 -10.64 -22.25 -45.16
CA MET A 1 -11.80 -22.60 -44.33
C MET A 1 -12.80 -23.32 -45.21
N SER A 2 -12.66 -24.64 -45.31
CA SER A 2 -13.64 -25.54 -45.92
C SER A 2 -13.74 -26.75 -45.01
N THR A 3 -14.93 -26.96 -44.51
CA THR A 3 -15.33 -27.93 -43.49
C THR A 3 -15.01 -29.37 -43.92
N ILE A 4 -14.37 -30.12 -43.01
CA ILE A 4 -14.28 -31.58 -43.10
C ILE A 4 -15.67 -32.12 -42.71
N PRO A 5 -16.40 -32.85 -43.57
CA PRO A 5 -17.61 -33.53 -43.15
C PRO A 5 -17.27 -34.82 -42.40
N GLU A 6 -18.12 -35.11 -41.43
CA GLU A 6 -18.08 -36.22 -40.48
C GLU A 6 -17.80 -37.59 -41.12
N ALA A 7 -17.01 -38.39 -40.39
CA ALA A 7 -16.74 -39.78 -40.67
C ALA A 7 -18.03 -40.60 -40.64
N VAL A 8 -18.45 -41.09 -41.81
CA VAL A 8 -19.57 -42.04 -41.94
C VAL A 8 -19.12 -43.41 -41.44
N THR A 9 -19.78 -43.86 -40.37
CA THR A 9 -19.72 -45.19 -39.78
C THR A 9 -20.07 -46.27 -40.80
N ALA A 10 -19.20 -47.27 -40.93
CA ALA A 10 -19.37 -48.40 -41.81
C ALA A 10 -20.47 -49.34 -41.29
N THR A 11 -21.55 -49.48 -42.06
CA THR A 11 -22.51 -50.59 -41.97
C THR A 11 -22.56 -51.31 -43.32
N GLU A 12 -22.77 -52.62 -43.28
CA GLU A 12 -22.44 -53.60 -44.31
C GLU A 12 -23.25 -53.51 -45.63
N SER A 13 -22.64 -54.04 -46.70
CA SER A 13 -23.24 -54.64 -47.92
C SER A 13 -23.55 -53.78 -49.16
N ALA A 14 -22.57 -53.68 -50.08
CA ALA A 14 -22.74 -53.82 -51.54
C ALA A 14 -21.36 -53.81 -52.25
N PRO A 15 -21.05 -54.74 -53.18
CA PRO A 15 -19.71 -54.91 -53.79
C PRO A 15 -19.25 -53.77 -54.72
N GLY A 16 -19.95 -52.64 -54.74
CA GLY A 16 -19.57 -51.43 -55.49
C GLY A 16 -19.27 -50.20 -54.62
N HIS A 17 -19.58 -50.22 -53.31
CA HIS A 17 -19.50 -49.04 -52.45
C HIS A 17 -18.06 -48.73 -51.99
N SER A 18 -17.24 -49.76 -51.75
CA SER A 18 -15.80 -49.61 -51.40
C SER A 18 -14.97 -49.09 -52.57
N VAL A 19 -15.25 -49.57 -53.79
CA VAL A 19 -14.59 -49.11 -55.02
C VAL A 19 -14.99 -47.68 -55.33
N ASN A 20 -16.26 -47.31 -55.18
CA ASN A 20 -16.70 -45.91 -55.33
C ASN A 20 -16.07 -44.99 -54.29
N ALA A 21 -15.94 -45.42 -53.03
CA ALA A 21 -15.24 -44.64 -52.00
C ALA A 21 -13.75 -44.45 -52.33
N TYR A 22 -13.07 -45.51 -52.81
CA TYR A 22 -11.68 -45.44 -53.26
C TYR A 22 -11.52 -44.50 -54.48
N LEU A 23 -12.40 -44.60 -55.48
CA LEU A 23 -12.37 -43.75 -56.66
C LEU A 23 -12.65 -42.28 -56.31
N ARG A 24 -13.60 -41.99 -55.40
CA ARG A 24 -13.85 -40.64 -54.89
C ARG A 24 -12.65 -40.08 -54.13
N HIS A 25 -12.02 -40.88 -53.27
CA HIS A 25 -10.80 -40.46 -52.57
C HIS A 25 -9.65 -40.21 -53.55
N LYS A 26 -9.50 -41.05 -54.58
CA LYS A 26 -8.49 -40.86 -55.63
C LYS A 26 -8.77 -39.61 -56.48
N LEU A 27 -10.03 -39.34 -56.80
CA LEU A 27 -10.45 -38.14 -57.53
C LEU A 27 -10.20 -36.88 -56.70
N TYR A 28 -10.58 -36.89 -55.41
CA TYR A 28 -10.28 -35.81 -54.47
C TYR A 28 -8.78 -35.54 -54.36
N ARG A 29 -7.95 -36.60 -54.24
CA ARG A 29 -6.49 -36.46 -54.19
C ARG A 29 -5.93 -35.82 -55.47
N LEU A 30 -6.43 -36.22 -56.65
CA LEU A 30 -6.04 -35.65 -57.93
C LEU A 30 -6.52 -34.19 -58.07
N GLU A 31 -7.70 -33.85 -57.54
CA GLU A 31 -8.20 -32.46 -57.50
C GLU A 31 -7.33 -31.59 -56.60
N CYS A 32 -7.01 -32.05 -55.39
CA CYS A 32 -6.07 -31.36 -54.50
C CYS A 32 -4.69 -31.19 -55.15
N GLU A 33 -4.19 -32.22 -55.86
CA GLU A 33 -2.94 -32.14 -56.58
C GLU A 33 -3.01 -31.11 -57.71
N ARG A 34 -4.09 -31.11 -58.51
CA ARG A 34 -4.34 -30.11 -59.54
C ARG A 34 -4.39 -28.69 -58.97
N ASP A 35 -5.08 -28.46 -57.85
CA ASP A 35 -5.17 -27.15 -57.21
C ASP A 35 -3.83 -26.69 -56.64
N SER A 36 -3.05 -27.61 -56.06
CA SER A 36 -1.69 -27.33 -55.61
C SER A 36 -0.78 -26.92 -56.76
N MET A 37 -0.91 -27.58 -57.92
CA MET A 37 -0.16 -27.28 -59.13
C MET A 37 -0.57 -25.94 -59.72
N GLN A 38 -1.88 -25.62 -59.75
CA GLN A 38 -2.38 -24.31 -60.19
C GLN A 38 -1.88 -23.17 -59.30
N THR A 39 -1.88 -23.37 -57.98
CA THR A 39 -1.33 -22.40 -57.02
C THR A 39 0.18 -22.22 -57.23
N ARG A 40 0.90 -23.31 -57.52
CA ARG A 40 2.33 -23.28 -57.85
C ARG A 40 2.59 -22.51 -59.15
N VAL A 41 1.77 -22.70 -60.17
CA VAL A 41 1.86 -21.94 -61.44
C VAL A 41 1.60 -20.46 -61.19
N ALA A 42 0.51 -20.11 -60.50
CA ALA A 42 0.19 -18.71 -60.17
C ALA A 42 1.32 -18.02 -59.37
N ARG A 43 1.92 -18.74 -58.41
CA ARG A 43 3.09 -18.26 -57.67
C ARG A 43 4.30 -18.03 -58.58
N LEU A 44 4.57 -18.95 -59.50
CA LEU A 44 5.67 -18.83 -60.45
C LEU A 44 5.44 -17.67 -61.44
N GLU A 45 4.21 -17.45 -61.88
CA GLU A 45 3.85 -16.30 -62.72
C GLU A 45 4.01 -14.97 -61.98
N ALA A 46 3.60 -14.89 -60.70
CA ALA A 46 3.86 -13.73 -59.86
C ALA A 46 5.38 -13.49 -59.71
N LYS A 47 6.17 -14.54 -59.48
CA LYS A 47 7.63 -14.45 -59.42
C LYS A 47 8.22 -13.95 -60.73
N ARG A 48 7.76 -14.47 -61.88
CA ARG A 48 8.15 -14.00 -63.22
C ARG A 48 7.83 -12.52 -63.40
N ASN A 49 6.64 -12.07 -63.01
CA ASN A 49 6.23 -10.68 -63.16
C ASN A 49 7.10 -9.73 -62.32
N VAL A 50 7.40 -10.11 -61.08
CA VAL A 50 8.33 -9.35 -60.22
C VAL A 50 9.72 -9.30 -60.85
N LEU A 51 10.23 -10.42 -61.35
CA LEU A 51 11.55 -10.47 -61.99
C LEU A 51 11.60 -9.61 -63.26
N ASN A 52 10.55 -9.64 -64.08
CA ASN A 52 10.43 -8.79 -65.27
C ASN A 52 10.37 -7.30 -64.91
N GLN A 53 9.71 -6.94 -63.80
CA GLN A 53 9.70 -5.57 -63.31
C GLN A 53 11.10 -5.13 -62.87
N GLN A 54 11.83 -5.98 -62.15
CA GLN A 54 13.22 -5.72 -61.78
C GLN A 54 14.12 -5.55 -63.01
N VAL A 55 13.97 -6.41 -64.02
CA VAL A 55 14.71 -6.28 -65.28
C VAL A 55 14.43 -4.94 -65.95
N ARG A 56 13.16 -4.46 -65.96
CA ARG A 56 12.83 -3.14 -66.49
C ARG A 56 13.46 -2.00 -65.69
N GLN A 57 13.38 -2.06 -64.37
CA GLN A 57 14.02 -1.08 -63.49
C GLN A 57 15.52 -1.00 -63.73
N LEU A 58 16.20 -2.16 -63.77
CA LEU A 58 17.62 -2.25 -64.08
C LEU A 58 17.95 -1.73 -65.48
N TRP A 59 17.05 -1.94 -66.44
CA TRP A 59 17.23 -1.42 -67.79
C TRP A 59 17.10 0.10 -67.85
N GLU A 60 16.11 0.68 -67.15
CA GLU A 60 15.96 2.14 -66.99
C GLU A 60 17.16 2.75 -66.25
N GLU A 61 17.63 2.12 -65.17
CA GLU A 61 18.86 2.51 -64.46
C GLU A 61 20.09 2.44 -65.38
N SER A 62 20.20 1.39 -66.20
CA SER A 62 21.30 1.25 -67.15
C SER A 62 21.28 2.34 -68.22
N ILE A 63 20.10 2.82 -68.65
CA ILE A 63 19.99 3.95 -69.57
C ILE A 63 20.43 5.25 -68.89
N LEU A 64 20.03 5.46 -67.63
CA LEU A 64 20.50 6.60 -66.84
C LEU A 64 22.02 6.57 -66.63
N LEU A 65 22.62 5.40 -66.47
CA LEU A 65 24.08 5.23 -66.38
C LEU A 65 24.80 5.49 -67.71
N GLN A 66 24.11 5.36 -68.84
CA GLN A 66 24.66 5.73 -70.16
C GLN A 66 24.59 7.24 -70.41
N GLU A 67 23.85 8.01 -69.62
CA GLU A 67 23.90 9.47 -69.69
C GLU A 67 25.31 9.96 -69.34
N SER A 68 25.76 11.01 -70.03
CA SER A 68 27.09 11.58 -69.82
C SER A 68 27.30 11.98 -68.37
N SER A 69 28.47 11.64 -67.82
CA SER A 69 28.86 11.94 -66.44
C SER A 69 28.63 13.41 -66.07
N CYS A 70 28.04 13.68 -64.90
CA CYS A 70 27.92 15.04 -64.39
C CYS A 70 29.23 15.49 -63.72
N SER A 71 29.65 16.73 -63.99
CA SER A 71 30.77 17.37 -63.31
C SER A 71 30.34 17.91 -61.96
N LEU A 72 31.18 17.71 -60.95
CA LEU A 72 30.95 18.20 -59.60
C LEU A 72 31.34 19.67 -59.47
N ALA A 73 30.49 20.47 -58.83
CA ALA A 73 30.80 21.87 -58.53
C ALA A 73 30.27 22.30 -57.17
N ASP A 74 30.90 23.32 -56.59
CA ASP A 74 30.44 23.94 -55.35
C ASP A 74 29.84 25.31 -55.66
N VAL A 75 28.64 25.58 -55.12
CA VAL A 75 27.97 26.87 -55.30
C VAL A 75 28.64 27.92 -54.43
N ILE A 76 29.23 28.95 -55.04
CA ILE A 76 29.77 30.08 -54.27
C ILE A 76 28.64 31.04 -53.92
N LYS A 77 27.83 31.42 -54.93
CA LYS A 77 26.77 32.40 -54.74
C LYS A 77 25.66 32.23 -55.77
N PRO A 78 24.38 32.13 -55.36
CA PRO A 78 23.26 32.24 -56.27
C PRO A 78 23.15 33.66 -56.87
N LEU A 79 22.90 33.78 -58.17
CA LEU A 79 22.86 35.06 -58.90
C LEU A 79 21.54 35.22 -59.65
N GLY A 80 20.54 35.82 -58.98
CA GLY A 80 19.18 35.96 -59.51
C GLY A 80 18.43 34.63 -59.61
N ASP A 81 17.31 34.60 -60.32
CA ASP A 81 16.35 33.48 -60.24
C ASP A 81 16.76 32.22 -61.02
N ARG A 82 17.74 32.31 -61.94
CA ARG A 82 18.10 31.20 -62.85
C ARG A 82 19.59 31.04 -63.12
N LYS A 83 20.45 31.80 -62.44
CA LYS A 83 21.90 31.68 -62.61
C LYS A 83 22.56 31.49 -61.25
N ALA A 84 23.61 30.68 -61.21
CA ALA A 84 24.42 30.47 -60.01
C ALA A 84 25.90 30.59 -60.37
N LEU A 85 26.67 31.22 -59.50
CA LEU A 85 28.13 31.22 -59.59
C LEU A 85 28.64 29.95 -58.92
N VAL A 86 29.20 29.05 -59.71
CA VAL A 86 29.74 27.77 -59.25
C VAL A 86 31.23 27.70 -59.51
N LYS A 87 31.93 26.94 -58.66
CA LYS A 87 33.34 26.61 -58.83
C LYS A 87 33.45 25.16 -59.28
N VAL A 88 33.96 24.96 -60.50
CA VAL A 88 34.24 23.63 -61.06
C VAL A 88 35.75 23.40 -60.97
N HIS A 89 36.18 22.22 -60.51
CA HIS A 89 37.59 21.82 -60.54
C HIS A 89 37.80 20.90 -61.76
N PRO A 90 38.70 21.20 -62.73
CA PRO A 90 39.79 22.19 -62.72
C PRO A 90 39.48 23.56 -63.35
N ASP A 91 38.34 23.73 -64.01
CA ASP A 91 38.05 24.86 -64.93
C ASP A 91 37.77 26.23 -64.26
N GLY A 92 37.77 26.30 -62.94
CA GLY A 92 37.66 27.55 -62.19
C GLY A 92 36.21 27.99 -61.92
N ARG A 93 35.98 29.31 -61.84
CA ARG A 93 34.66 29.88 -61.48
C ARG A 93 33.87 30.19 -62.74
N MET A 94 32.67 29.64 -62.86
CA MET A 94 31.77 29.86 -63.99
C MET A 94 30.36 30.23 -63.51
N ILE A 95 29.65 31.01 -64.33
CA ILE A 95 28.23 31.28 -64.11
C ILE A 95 27.45 30.25 -64.92
N VAL A 96 26.66 29.44 -64.23
CA VAL A 96 25.86 28.37 -64.82
C VAL A 96 24.38 28.66 -64.72
N GLU A 97 23.61 28.15 -65.68
CA GLU A 97 22.14 28.21 -65.63
C GLU A 97 21.58 27.04 -64.81
N VAL A 98 20.55 27.32 -64.01
CA VAL A 98 19.84 26.31 -63.22
C VAL A 98 18.76 25.64 -64.08
N ASP A 99 18.72 24.30 -64.10
CA ASP A 99 17.69 23.55 -64.81
C ASP A 99 16.32 23.72 -64.13
N ARG A 100 15.23 23.68 -64.90
CA ARG A 100 13.86 23.95 -64.42
C ARG A 100 13.36 22.94 -63.38
N LYS A 101 14.03 21.81 -63.27
CA LYS A 101 13.69 20.73 -62.33
C LYS A 101 14.19 20.99 -60.91
N VAL A 102 15.10 21.95 -60.72
CA VAL A 102 15.72 22.26 -59.42
C VAL A 102 15.10 23.54 -58.87
N ASP A 103 14.70 23.51 -57.60
CA ASP A 103 14.17 24.69 -56.91
C ASP A 103 15.32 25.57 -56.40
N MET A 104 15.18 26.89 -56.55
CA MET A 104 16.21 27.86 -56.19
C MET A 104 16.40 27.98 -54.67
N ALA A 105 15.39 27.60 -53.89
CA ALA A 105 15.46 27.57 -52.43
C ALA A 105 16.49 26.54 -51.91
N GLU A 106 16.76 25.48 -52.67
CA GLU A 106 17.72 24.43 -52.28
C GLU A 106 19.18 24.80 -52.64
N VAL A 107 19.39 25.83 -53.47
CA VAL A 107 20.70 26.27 -53.94
C VAL A 107 21.33 27.26 -52.95
N VAL A 108 21.79 26.72 -51.82
CA VAL A 108 22.46 27.49 -50.76
C VAL A 108 23.97 27.64 -51.06
N ALA A 109 24.60 28.70 -50.57
CA ALA A 109 26.06 28.86 -50.67
C ALA A 109 26.79 27.68 -49.99
N ASN A 110 27.86 27.19 -50.61
CA ASN A 110 28.59 25.95 -50.29
C ASN A 110 27.80 24.65 -50.47
N ALA A 111 26.61 24.67 -51.08
CA ALA A 111 25.96 23.44 -51.50
C ALA A 111 26.75 22.78 -52.64
N ARG A 112 26.88 21.45 -52.55
CA ARG A 112 27.50 20.64 -53.59
C ARG A 112 26.47 20.37 -54.67
N VAL A 113 26.79 20.65 -55.92
CA VAL A 113 25.85 20.55 -57.05
C VAL A 113 26.45 19.76 -58.21
N ALA A 114 25.57 19.10 -58.95
CA ALA A 114 25.91 18.36 -60.16
C ALA A 114 25.60 19.20 -61.40
N LEU A 115 26.61 19.41 -62.24
CA LEU A 115 26.52 20.08 -63.53
C LEU A 115 26.56 19.07 -64.67
N ARG A 116 25.79 19.27 -65.74
CA ARG A 116 25.90 18.43 -66.94
C ARG A 116 27.21 18.71 -67.68
N SER A 117 27.91 17.68 -68.16
CA SER A 117 29.21 17.84 -68.82
C SER A 117 29.17 18.51 -70.20
N ASP A 118 28.01 18.49 -70.88
CA ASP A 118 27.82 19.05 -72.23
C ASP A 118 27.55 20.55 -72.24
N SER A 119 26.85 21.05 -71.23
CA SER A 119 26.21 22.37 -71.21
C SER A 119 26.44 23.14 -69.90
N TYR A 120 27.13 22.53 -68.94
CA TYR A 120 27.39 23.07 -67.59
C TYR A 120 26.15 23.53 -66.84
N LYS A 121 24.94 23.04 -67.19
CA LYS A 121 23.70 23.37 -66.49
C LYS A 121 23.59 22.62 -65.17
N LEU A 122 23.08 23.28 -64.14
CA LEU A 122 22.87 22.69 -62.81
C LEU A 122 21.65 21.78 -62.85
N VAL A 123 21.87 20.47 -62.72
CA VAL A 123 20.82 19.44 -62.85
C VAL A 123 20.27 19.02 -61.49
N ARG A 124 21.11 18.98 -60.44
CA ARG A 124 20.71 18.49 -59.11
C ARG A 124 21.60 19.04 -58.00
N VAL A 125 20.99 19.38 -56.87
CA VAL A 125 21.71 19.64 -55.61
C VAL A 125 22.00 18.30 -54.92
N LEU A 126 23.26 18.06 -54.55
CA LEU A 126 23.69 16.85 -53.89
C LEU A 126 23.55 17.00 -52.37
N PRO A 127 23.20 15.92 -51.64
CA PRO A 127 23.17 15.97 -50.19
C PRO A 127 24.57 16.31 -49.66
N SER A 128 24.62 17.02 -48.53
CA SER A 128 25.88 17.26 -47.84
C SER A 128 26.52 15.93 -47.48
N GLN A 129 27.83 15.83 -47.68
CA GLN A 129 28.59 14.71 -47.12
C GLN A 129 28.62 14.88 -45.61
N VAL A 130 27.82 14.09 -44.91
CA VAL A 130 27.91 13.93 -43.46
C VAL A 130 28.67 12.63 -43.21
N ASP A 131 29.56 12.65 -42.23
CA ASP A 131 30.25 11.44 -41.78
C ASP A 131 29.20 10.41 -41.31
N PRO A 132 29.24 9.16 -41.79
CA PRO A 132 28.31 8.11 -41.35
C PRO A 132 28.25 7.96 -39.83
N LEU A 133 29.33 8.27 -39.09
CA LEU A 133 29.34 8.24 -37.63
C LEU A 133 28.41 9.28 -36.99
N VAL A 134 28.27 10.45 -37.62
CA VAL A 134 27.41 11.55 -37.15
C VAL A 134 25.95 11.33 -37.55
N ALA A 135 25.72 10.66 -38.69
CA ALA A 135 24.37 10.27 -39.12
C ALA A 135 23.70 9.31 -38.12
N LEU A 136 24.47 8.38 -37.51
CA LEU A 136 24.00 7.46 -36.46
C LEU A 136 23.53 8.16 -35.18
N MET A 137 24.00 9.40 -34.93
CA MET A 137 23.62 10.17 -33.74
C MET A 137 22.38 11.05 -33.96
N LYS A 138 21.79 11.07 -35.16
CA LYS A 138 20.63 11.89 -35.48
C LYS A 138 19.33 11.09 -35.30
N VAL A 139 18.52 11.44 -34.30
CA VAL A 139 17.17 10.90 -34.13
C VAL A 139 16.24 11.60 -35.13
N GLU A 140 15.67 10.85 -36.09
CA GLU A 140 14.86 11.44 -37.17
C GLU A 140 13.43 11.80 -36.75
N LYS A 141 12.84 11.15 -35.74
CA LYS A 141 11.57 11.56 -35.11
C LYS A 141 11.33 10.81 -33.81
N VAL A 142 10.93 11.51 -32.75
CA VAL A 142 10.48 10.86 -31.49
C VAL A 142 9.11 10.21 -31.76
N PRO A 143 8.88 8.93 -31.39
CA PRO A 143 7.57 8.30 -31.52
C PRO A 143 6.55 8.93 -30.56
N ASP A 144 5.32 9.15 -31.02
CA ASP A 144 4.25 9.83 -30.26
C ASP A 144 3.63 8.98 -29.11
N SER A 145 4.02 7.71 -28.97
CA SER A 145 3.47 6.82 -27.94
C SER A 145 4.46 6.58 -26.80
N THR A 146 4.17 7.19 -25.66
CA THR A 146 4.86 6.96 -24.38
C THR A 146 4.53 5.58 -23.81
N TYR A 147 5.49 4.98 -23.09
CA TYR A 147 5.38 3.67 -22.43
C TYR A 147 4.12 3.51 -21.56
N ASP A 148 3.62 4.59 -20.98
CA ASP A 148 2.45 4.59 -20.10
C ASP A 148 1.15 4.13 -20.81
N VAL A 149 1.07 4.29 -22.14
CA VAL A 149 -0.10 3.90 -22.96
C VAL A 149 -0.18 2.38 -23.18
N ILE A 150 0.95 1.67 -23.10
CA ILE A 150 1.04 0.23 -23.39
C ILE A 150 1.28 -0.59 -22.11
N GLY A 151 1.97 -0.02 -21.12
CA GLY A 151 2.47 -0.77 -19.95
C GLY A 151 2.16 -0.17 -18.57
N GLY A 152 1.35 0.89 -18.45
CA GLY A 152 1.14 1.66 -17.21
C GLY A 152 0.46 0.95 -16.02
N LEU A 153 0.46 -0.39 -15.97
CA LEU A 153 -0.09 -1.18 -14.87
C LEU A 153 0.83 -1.28 -13.66
N ASP A 154 2.01 -0.68 -13.70
CA ASP A 154 3.02 -0.74 -12.63
C ASP A 154 2.47 -0.32 -11.26
N LYS A 155 1.56 0.65 -11.22
CA LYS A 155 0.91 1.08 -9.97
C LYS A 155 0.01 -0.02 -9.38
N GLN A 156 -0.73 -0.73 -10.23
CA GLN A 156 -1.64 -1.79 -9.79
C GLN A 156 -0.85 -3.05 -9.42
N ILE A 157 0.20 -3.38 -10.19
CA ILE A 157 1.13 -4.46 -9.86
C ILE A 157 1.79 -4.20 -8.52
N ARG A 158 2.24 -2.95 -8.27
CA ARG A 158 2.80 -2.54 -6.97
C ARG A 158 1.80 -2.69 -5.82
N MET A 159 0.54 -2.31 -6.03
CA MET A 159 -0.52 -2.48 -5.03
C MET A 159 -0.77 -3.96 -4.70
N ILE A 160 -0.82 -4.83 -5.72
CA ILE A 160 -0.95 -6.28 -5.55
C ILE A 160 0.29 -6.86 -4.84
N ALA A 161 1.50 -6.37 -5.17
CA ALA A 161 2.73 -6.81 -4.53
C ALA A 161 2.77 -6.49 -3.03
N ILE A 162 2.29 -5.30 -2.62
CA ILE A 162 2.14 -4.94 -1.21
C ILE A 162 1.18 -5.92 -0.50
N LEU A 163 0.03 -6.19 -1.11
CA LEU A 163 -0.95 -7.12 -0.56
C LEU A 163 -0.40 -8.55 -0.46
N PHE A 164 0.38 -8.98 -1.45
CA PHE A 164 1.00 -10.31 -1.49
C PHE A 164 2.10 -10.48 -0.43
N SER A 165 2.89 -9.43 -0.18
CA SER A 165 3.87 -9.40 0.91
C SER A 165 3.17 -9.52 2.27
N GLY A 166 2.03 -8.84 2.44
CA GLY A 166 1.21 -8.85 3.65
C GLY A 166 0.28 -10.06 3.86
N ARG A 167 0.38 -11.14 3.06
CA ARG A 167 -0.60 -12.25 3.05
C ARG A 167 -0.82 -12.92 4.42
N TYR A 168 0.24 -13.10 5.21
CA TYR A 168 0.15 -13.72 6.53
C TYR A 168 -0.53 -12.79 7.54
N LEU A 169 -0.30 -11.48 7.42
CA LEU A 169 -0.95 -10.49 8.26
C LEU A 169 -2.46 -10.48 8.02
N ILE A 170 -2.89 -10.51 6.76
CA ILE A 170 -4.32 -10.62 6.41
C ILE A 170 -4.92 -11.91 6.95
N LEU A 171 -4.23 -13.04 6.81
CA LEU A 171 -4.70 -14.33 7.31
C LEU A 171 -4.92 -14.32 8.83
N VAL A 172 -3.97 -13.78 9.60
CA VAL A 172 -4.10 -13.67 11.06
C VAL A 172 -5.23 -12.71 11.44
N MET A 173 -5.34 -11.57 10.74
CA MET A 173 -6.45 -10.64 10.95
C MET A 173 -7.81 -11.31 10.70
N SER A 174 -7.95 -12.11 9.63
CA SER A 174 -9.19 -12.82 9.33
C SER A 174 -9.54 -13.84 10.41
N VAL A 175 -8.58 -14.63 10.91
CA VAL A 175 -8.83 -15.61 11.97
C VAL A 175 -9.26 -14.90 13.27
N MET A 176 -8.60 -13.80 13.63
CA MET A 176 -8.95 -13.02 14.82
C MET A 176 -10.28 -12.27 14.68
N ALA A 177 -10.61 -11.81 13.46
CA ALA A 177 -11.91 -11.21 13.16
C ALA A 177 -13.04 -12.23 13.31
N ILE A 178 -12.84 -13.46 12.82
CA ILE A 178 -13.80 -14.56 13.02
C ILE A 178 -14.00 -14.84 14.52
N LEU A 179 -12.91 -14.98 15.28
CA LEU A 179 -12.99 -15.19 16.73
C LEU A 179 -13.75 -14.05 17.44
N THR A 180 -13.47 -12.80 17.06
CA THR A 180 -14.11 -11.62 17.66
C THR A 180 -15.58 -11.53 17.26
N GLY A 181 -15.93 -11.86 16.01
CA GLY A 181 -17.32 -11.96 15.54
C GLY A 181 -18.11 -13.01 16.32
N PHE A 182 -17.50 -14.18 16.60
CA PHE A 182 -18.09 -15.20 17.47
C PHE A 182 -18.31 -14.69 18.91
N ILE A 183 -17.38 -13.91 19.47
CA ILE A 183 -17.52 -13.32 20.81
C ILE A 183 -18.64 -12.27 20.84
N TYR A 184 -18.75 -11.44 19.81
CA TYR A 184 -19.83 -10.46 19.70
C TYR A 184 -21.18 -11.06 19.30
N ASN A 185 -21.19 -12.29 18.79
CA ASN A 185 -22.38 -12.96 18.26
C ASN A 185 -23.11 -12.10 17.21
N ASP A 186 -22.33 -11.47 16.33
CA ASP A 186 -22.82 -10.61 15.24
C ASP A 186 -22.31 -11.17 13.91
N TYR A 187 -23.25 -11.61 13.07
CA TYR A 187 -23.01 -12.16 11.74
C TYR A 187 -23.87 -11.39 10.75
N PHE A 188 -23.25 -10.49 9.99
CA PHE A 188 -23.94 -9.66 9.01
C PHE A 188 -25.10 -8.82 9.60
N GLY A 189 -25.03 -8.43 10.88
CA GLY A 189 -26.11 -7.71 11.56
C GLY A 189 -27.23 -8.61 12.08
N LEU A 190 -26.92 -9.90 12.33
CA LEU A 190 -27.83 -10.89 12.93
C LEU A 190 -27.10 -11.66 14.04
N ALA A 191 -27.85 -12.09 15.05
CA ALA A 191 -27.34 -12.98 16.11
C ALA A 191 -27.85 -14.42 15.96
N PHE A 192 -27.02 -15.41 16.30
CA PHE A 192 -27.40 -16.82 16.26
C PHE A 192 -27.45 -17.44 17.67
N PRO A 193 -28.54 -18.17 18.02
CA PRO A 193 -28.64 -18.88 19.30
C PRO A 193 -27.87 -20.20 19.27
N LEU A 194 -26.54 -20.13 19.37
CA LEU A 194 -25.66 -21.30 19.36
C LEU A 194 -25.82 -22.20 20.60
N PHE A 195 -26.02 -21.62 21.79
CA PHE A 195 -26.07 -22.35 23.07
C PHE A 195 -27.44 -22.27 23.79
N GLY A 196 -28.48 -21.78 23.10
CA GLY A 196 -29.77 -21.43 23.72
C GLY A 196 -29.70 -20.10 24.48
N THR A 197 -30.84 -19.42 24.64
CA THR A 197 -30.87 -18.07 25.25
C THR A 197 -30.88 -18.19 26.78
N SER A 198 -30.10 -17.35 27.48
CA SER A 198 -30.08 -17.32 28.95
C SER A 198 -31.11 -16.36 29.55
N ILE A 199 -31.80 -15.62 28.67
CA ILE A 199 -32.95 -14.77 28.99
C ILE A 199 -34.23 -15.54 28.69
N SER A 200 -35.08 -15.72 29.70
CA SER A 200 -36.42 -16.27 29.56
C SER A 200 -37.47 -15.17 29.75
N TYR A 201 -38.62 -15.34 29.09
CA TYR A 201 -39.77 -14.45 29.25
C TYR A 201 -40.86 -15.24 29.96
N ALA A 202 -41.41 -14.68 31.05
CA ALA A 202 -42.45 -15.36 31.84
C ALA A 202 -43.77 -15.50 31.08
N SER A 203 -44.02 -14.63 30.10
CA SER A 203 -45.13 -14.66 29.15
C SER A 203 -44.67 -14.09 27.79
N PRO A 204 -45.25 -14.51 26.64
CA PRO A 204 -44.91 -13.96 25.32
C PRO A 204 -45.13 -12.44 25.18
N ASP A 205 -46.00 -11.86 26.02
CA ASP A 205 -46.32 -10.43 26.04
C ASP A 205 -45.44 -9.61 27.00
N ASP A 206 -44.55 -10.27 27.75
CA ASP A 206 -43.76 -9.60 28.79
C ASP A 206 -42.61 -8.81 28.18
N GLN A 207 -42.54 -7.51 28.51
CA GLN A 207 -41.57 -6.59 27.90
C GLN A 207 -40.16 -6.72 28.50
N PHE A 208 -40.02 -7.41 29.64
CA PHE A 208 -38.76 -7.57 30.37
C PHE A 208 -38.42 -9.06 30.51
N GLY A 209 -37.30 -9.47 29.92
CA GLY A 209 -36.76 -10.81 30.11
C GLY A 209 -36.08 -10.97 31.46
N ILE A 210 -36.25 -12.13 32.09
CA ILE A 210 -35.57 -12.52 33.32
C ILE A 210 -34.30 -13.28 32.93
N SER A 211 -33.15 -12.88 33.47
CA SER A 211 -31.89 -13.59 33.26
C SER A 211 -31.81 -14.79 34.19
N GLU A 212 -31.86 -16.01 33.64
CA GLU A 212 -31.76 -17.27 34.38
C GLU A 212 -30.31 -17.71 34.60
N GLY A 213 -29.36 -17.11 33.87
CA GLY A 213 -27.94 -17.43 33.98
C GLY A 213 -27.04 -16.60 33.07
N VAL A 214 -25.76 -16.94 33.08
CA VAL A 214 -24.73 -16.36 32.21
C VAL A 214 -24.64 -17.19 30.94
N TYR A 215 -24.62 -16.52 29.78
CA TYR A 215 -24.47 -17.18 28.48
C TYR A 215 -23.09 -17.85 28.36
N ALA A 216 -23.06 -19.06 27.78
CA ALA A 216 -21.89 -19.92 27.83
C ALA A 216 -20.66 -19.36 27.08
N PHE A 217 -20.88 -18.67 25.94
CA PHE A 217 -19.79 -18.12 25.15
C PHE A 217 -20.26 -16.95 24.26
N GLY A 218 -19.66 -15.77 24.46
CA GLY A 218 -19.97 -14.57 23.69
C GLY A 218 -21.15 -13.78 24.28
N MET A 219 -21.85 -13.01 23.43
CA MET A 219 -23.02 -12.22 23.80
C MET A 219 -24.32 -13.03 23.61
N ASP A 220 -25.26 -12.90 24.55
CA ASP A 220 -26.58 -13.55 24.43
C ASP A 220 -27.32 -12.98 23.21
N PRO A 221 -27.81 -13.84 22.28
CA PRO A 221 -28.54 -13.42 21.09
C PRO A 221 -29.74 -12.50 21.37
N ASN A 222 -30.43 -12.69 22.50
CA ASN A 222 -31.63 -11.90 22.81
C ASN A 222 -31.33 -10.41 22.99
N TRP A 223 -30.09 -10.02 23.26
CA TRP A 223 -29.68 -8.62 23.26
C TRP A 223 -29.76 -7.97 21.89
N HIS A 224 -29.69 -8.71 20.79
CA HIS A 224 -29.75 -8.14 19.44
C HIS A 224 -31.14 -7.55 19.14
N TRP A 225 -32.21 -8.20 19.60
CA TRP A 225 -33.60 -7.78 19.35
C TRP A 225 -34.18 -6.88 20.45
N ALA A 226 -33.38 -6.51 21.46
CA ALA A 226 -33.83 -5.70 22.57
C ALA A 226 -33.74 -4.19 22.24
N ASN A 227 -34.76 -3.42 22.63
CA ASN A 227 -34.78 -1.95 22.41
C ASN A 227 -33.66 -1.20 23.16
N ASN A 228 -33.09 -1.79 24.21
CA ASN A 228 -32.00 -1.23 25.00
C ASN A 228 -30.61 -1.83 24.66
N SER A 229 -30.51 -2.58 23.55
CA SER A 229 -29.28 -3.24 23.08
C SER A 229 -28.12 -2.25 22.94
N MET A 230 -28.39 -1.10 22.32
CA MET A 230 -27.36 -0.11 22.01
C MET A 230 -26.72 0.48 23.27
N THR A 231 -27.51 0.72 24.32
CA THR A 231 -26.98 1.22 25.60
C THR A 231 -26.07 0.19 26.28
N PHE A 232 -26.42 -1.10 26.18
CA PHE A 232 -25.62 -2.20 26.71
C PHE A 232 -24.33 -2.40 25.91
N ILE A 233 -24.43 -2.57 24.58
CA ILE A 233 -23.29 -2.81 23.69
C ILE A 233 -22.30 -1.65 23.73
N ASN A 234 -22.80 -0.41 23.76
CA ASN A 234 -21.97 0.78 23.89
C ASN A 234 -21.16 0.75 25.19
N SER A 235 -21.83 0.50 26.33
CA SER A 235 -21.18 0.42 27.63
C SER A 235 -20.16 -0.72 27.72
N TYR A 236 -20.45 -1.86 27.07
CA TYR A 236 -19.56 -3.02 27.03
C TYR A 236 -18.32 -2.74 26.19
N LYS A 237 -18.50 -2.34 24.92
CA LYS A 237 -17.39 -2.11 23.98
C LYS A 237 -16.45 -1.00 24.47
N MET A 238 -16.99 0.10 25.02
CA MET A 238 -16.17 1.19 25.58
C MET A 238 -15.27 0.70 26.74
N LYS A 239 -15.80 -0.11 27.66
CA LYS A 239 -15.03 -0.65 28.78
C LYS A 239 -13.99 -1.68 28.32
N MET A 240 -14.36 -2.52 27.36
CA MET A 240 -13.44 -3.48 26.76
C MET A 240 -12.28 -2.80 26.05
N SER A 241 -12.51 -1.69 25.33
CA SER A 241 -11.43 -0.95 24.67
C SER A 241 -10.43 -0.34 25.67
N VAL A 242 -10.91 0.16 26.81
CA VAL A 242 -10.03 0.67 27.88
C VAL A 242 -9.22 -0.47 28.51
N LEU A 243 -9.85 -1.62 28.80
CA LEU A 243 -9.14 -2.78 29.37
C LEU A 243 -8.04 -3.32 28.42
N LEU A 244 -8.36 -3.47 27.14
CA LEU A 244 -7.39 -3.91 26.13
C LEU A 244 -6.27 -2.89 25.94
N GLY A 245 -6.61 -1.60 25.89
CA GLY A 245 -5.63 -0.52 25.73
C GLY A 245 -4.62 -0.46 26.88
N VAL A 246 -5.11 -0.43 28.13
CA VAL A 246 -4.24 -0.40 29.30
C VAL A 246 -3.40 -1.67 29.42
N SER A 247 -3.98 -2.84 29.09
CA SER A 247 -3.23 -4.10 29.07
C SER A 247 -2.11 -4.07 28.02
N GLN A 248 -2.38 -3.53 26.83
CA GLN A 248 -1.37 -3.33 25.79
C GLN A 248 -0.30 -2.34 26.27
N MET A 249 -0.64 -1.18 26.83
CA MET A 249 0.38 -0.24 27.31
C MET A 249 1.27 -0.82 28.43
N ILE A 250 0.69 -1.61 29.35
CA ILE A 250 1.44 -2.30 30.40
C ILE A 250 2.41 -3.33 29.79
N TRP A 251 1.98 -4.05 28.75
CA TRP A 251 2.86 -4.97 28.04
C TRP A 251 4.04 -4.24 27.37
N GLY A 252 3.85 -2.99 26.93
CA GLY A 252 4.91 -2.15 26.35
C GLY A 252 5.93 -1.71 27.40
N LEU A 253 5.45 -1.29 28.58
CA LEU A 253 6.28 -1.01 29.75
C LEU A 253 7.09 -2.23 30.21
N PHE A 254 6.55 -3.44 30.05
CA PHE A 254 7.29 -4.67 30.33
C PHE A 254 8.43 -4.91 29.32
N LEU A 255 8.23 -4.63 28.03
CA LEU A 255 9.33 -4.71 27.06
C LEU A 255 10.43 -3.69 27.33
N ARG A 256 10.07 -2.47 27.77
CA ARG A 256 11.05 -1.49 28.24
C ARG A 256 11.88 -2.02 29.41
N LEU A 257 11.27 -2.72 30.37
CA LEU A 257 12.00 -3.37 31.47
C LEU A 257 13.05 -4.35 30.93
N VAL A 258 12.69 -5.18 29.96
CA VAL A 258 13.60 -6.15 29.35
C VAL A 258 14.77 -5.45 28.67
N ASN A 259 14.53 -4.34 27.96
CA ASN A 259 15.59 -3.53 27.33
C ASN A 259 16.55 -2.95 28.39
N LEU A 260 15.99 -2.33 29.44
CA LEU A 260 16.79 -1.74 30.52
C LEU A 260 17.66 -2.79 31.25
N LEU A 261 17.12 -4.01 31.43
CA LEU A 261 17.86 -5.12 32.02
C LEU A 261 18.96 -5.63 31.09
N HIS A 262 18.67 -5.74 29.78
CA HIS A 262 19.64 -6.20 28.78
C HIS A 262 20.85 -5.26 28.68
N PHE A 263 20.60 -3.93 28.60
CA PHE A 263 21.66 -2.91 28.54
C PHE A 263 22.26 -2.56 29.91
N LYS A 264 21.80 -3.18 31.01
CA LYS A 264 22.28 -2.96 32.39
C LYS A 264 22.21 -1.50 32.85
N LYS A 265 21.24 -0.74 32.36
CA LYS A 265 21.01 0.68 32.73
C LYS A 265 20.21 0.78 34.04
N TYR A 266 20.82 0.43 35.18
CA TYR A 266 20.13 0.40 36.47
C TYR A 266 19.62 1.77 36.95
N LEU A 267 20.26 2.86 36.55
CA LEU A 267 19.83 4.21 36.94
C LEU A 267 18.46 4.56 36.34
N GLU A 268 18.25 4.30 35.06
CA GLU A 268 16.99 4.52 34.36
C GLU A 268 15.89 3.56 34.84
N LEU A 269 16.27 2.34 35.24
CA LEU A 269 15.36 1.36 35.84
C LEU A 269 14.74 1.87 37.15
N PHE A 270 15.56 2.33 38.10
CA PHE A 270 15.09 2.82 39.40
C PHE A 270 14.61 4.28 39.34
N GLY A 271 15.09 5.08 38.41
CA GLY A 271 14.73 6.50 38.28
C GLY A 271 13.47 6.72 37.46
N SER A 272 13.37 6.09 36.28
CA SER A 272 12.30 6.34 35.32
C SER A 272 11.25 5.23 35.37
N TRP A 273 11.64 3.99 35.04
CA TRP A 273 10.68 2.89 34.81
C TRP A 273 9.79 2.58 36.02
N ILE A 274 10.35 2.55 37.23
CA ILE A 274 9.55 2.27 38.43
C ILE A 274 8.49 3.36 38.69
N GLY A 275 8.83 4.63 38.45
CA GLY A 275 7.90 5.74 38.62
C GLY A 275 6.80 5.70 37.57
N GLU A 276 7.14 5.37 36.34
CA GLU A 276 6.20 5.17 35.23
C GLU A 276 5.18 4.07 35.54
N VAL A 277 5.66 2.91 35.99
CA VAL A 277 4.81 1.77 36.35
C VAL A 277 3.88 2.13 37.51
N ILE A 278 4.41 2.75 38.57
CA ILE A 278 3.59 3.16 39.73
C ILE A 278 2.52 4.16 39.31
N PHE A 279 2.86 5.14 38.46
CA PHE A 279 1.91 6.11 37.95
C PHE A 279 0.81 5.47 37.09
N MET A 280 1.19 4.59 36.15
CA MET A 280 0.26 3.90 35.26
C MET A 280 -0.71 2.99 36.03
N PHE A 281 -0.21 2.18 36.97
CA PHE A 281 -1.06 1.33 37.81
C PHE A 281 -1.90 2.16 38.80
N GLY A 282 -1.37 3.29 39.28
CA GLY A 282 -2.05 4.19 40.21
C GLY A 282 -3.33 4.80 39.63
N ILE A 283 -3.33 5.21 38.37
CA ILE A 283 -4.51 5.85 37.77
C ILE A 283 -5.31 4.84 36.95
N PHE A 284 -4.69 4.32 35.89
CA PHE A 284 -5.37 3.51 34.88
C PHE A 284 -5.49 2.04 35.29
N GLY A 285 -4.54 1.52 36.06
CA GLY A 285 -4.66 0.20 36.68
C GLY A 285 -5.87 0.11 37.62
N TYR A 286 -6.08 1.13 38.46
CA TYR A 286 -7.25 1.20 39.33
C TYR A 286 -8.56 1.38 38.58
N LEU A 287 -8.57 2.13 37.47
CA LEU A 287 -9.74 2.19 36.58
C LEU A 287 -10.09 0.80 36.04
N CYS A 288 -9.10 0.05 35.53
CA CYS A 288 -9.30 -1.30 35.01
C CYS A 288 -9.80 -2.25 36.10
N PHE A 289 -9.19 -2.20 37.29
CA PHE A 289 -9.64 -2.96 38.45
C PHE A 289 -11.08 -2.63 38.82
N SER A 290 -11.45 -1.35 38.81
CA SER A 290 -12.81 -0.90 39.15
C SER A 290 -13.85 -1.38 38.12
N ILE A 291 -13.50 -1.43 36.83
CA ILE A 291 -14.37 -2.00 35.78
C ILE A 291 -14.64 -3.47 36.06
N VAL A 292 -13.58 -4.28 36.24
CA VAL A 292 -13.70 -5.72 36.49
C VAL A 292 -14.43 -5.98 37.80
N TYR A 293 -14.09 -5.26 38.87
CA TYR A 293 -14.75 -5.38 40.16
C TYR A 293 -16.25 -5.07 40.07
N LYS A 294 -16.63 -4.03 39.32
CA LYS A 294 -18.03 -3.69 39.08
C LYS A 294 -18.78 -4.81 38.35
N TRP A 295 -18.12 -5.51 37.42
CA TRP A 295 -18.70 -6.66 36.71
C TRP A 295 -18.85 -7.91 37.58
N LEU A 296 -17.96 -8.12 38.55
CA LEU A 296 -18.01 -9.29 39.44
C LEU A 296 -19.07 -9.19 40.55
N HIS A 297 -19.55 -7.99 40.86
CA HIS A 297 -20.54 -7.78 41.93
C HIS A 297 -21.93 -7.53 41.38
N HIS A 298 -22.92 -8.22 41.95
CA HIS A 298 -24.33 -8.04 41.59
C HIS A 298 -24.91 -6.75 42.20
N TRP A 299 -25.60 -5.95 41.39
CA TRP A 299 -26.22 -4.68 41.79
C TRP A 299 -27.75 -4.83 41.75
N PRO A 300 -28.41 -5.08 42.89
CA PRO A 300 -29.87 -5.33 42.91
C PRO A 300 -30.71 -4.10 42.54
N ASN A 301 -30.19 -2.90 42.79
CA ASN A 301 -30.82 -1.64 42.37
C ASN A 301 -29.89 -0.92 41.36
N PRO A 302 -30.33 -0.67 40.12
CA PRO A 302 -29.55 0.04 39.11
C PRO A 302 -29.13 1.46 39.55
N ASP A 303 -29.98 2.15 40.30
CA ASP A 303 -29.77 3.55 40.73
C ASP A 303 -28.63 3.71 41.74
N VAL A 304 -28.22 2.62 42.39
CA VAL A 304 -27.15 2.61 43.40
C VAL A 304 -25.80 2.22 42.78
N ALA A 305 -25.76 1.91 41.48
CA ALA A 305 -24.53 1.52 40.80
C ALA A 305 -23.67 2.75 40.46
N PRO A 306 -22.43 2.86 40.98
CA PRO A 306 -21.60 4.04 40.77
C PRO A 306 -21.20 4.23 39.30
N SER A 307 -21.20 5.47 38.82
CA SER A 307 -20.63 5.83 37.52
C SER A 307 -19.10 5.93 37.63
N LEU A 308 -18.40 5.02 36.94
CA LEU A 308 -16.95 4.93 37.01
C LEU A 308 -16.24 6.20 36.50
N THR A 309 -16.82 6.87 35.50
CA THR A 309 -16.30 8.13 34.96
C THR A 309 -16.35 9.25 36.00
N ASN A 310 -17.49 9.46 36.68
CA ASN A 310 -17.56 10.47 37.74
C ASN A 310 -16.65 10.12 38.90
N MET A 311 -16.56 8.85 39.28
CA MET A 311 -15.63 8.41 40.33
C MET A 311 -14.17 8.76 39.99
N MET A 312 -13.75 8.63 38.72
CA MET A 312 -12.40 9.02 38.29
C MET A 312 -12.20 10.53 38.26
N ILE A 313 -13.20 11.31 37.85
CA ILE A 313 -13.14 12.76 37.88
C ILE A 313 -13.06 13.26 39.33
N GLN A 314 -13.92 12.75 40.21
CA GLN A 314 -13.99 13.11 41.62
C GLN A 314 -12.73 12.70 42.40
N MET A 315 -12.04 11.63 41.98
CA MET A 315 -10.76 11.22 42.57
C MET A 315 -9.71 12.34 42.54
N PHE A 316 -9.67 13.15 41.47
CA PHE A 316 -8.72 14.27 41.34
C PHE A 316 -9.29 15.62 41.77
N LEU A 317 -10.57 15.88 41.50
CA LEU A 317 -11.17 17.20 41.76
C LEU A 317 -11.66 17.38 43.21
N THR A 318 -12.13 16.32 43.86
CA THR A 318 -12.71 16.37 45.21
C THR A 318 -12.31 15.13 46.02
N PRO A 319 -11.03 15.01 46.43
CA PRO A 319 -10.54 13.83 47.12
C PRO A 319 -11.30 13.61 48.43
N GLY A 320 -11.82 12.40 48.62
CA GLY A 320 -12.52 11.98 49.83
C GLY A 320 -14.05 12.06 49.78
N TYR A 321 -14.63 12.64 48.72
CA TYR A 321 -16.07 12.65 48.51
C TYR A 321 -16.50 11.48 47.60
N ILE A 322 -17.43 10.64 48.07
CA ILE A 322 -17.95 9.47 47.33
C ILE A 322 -19.47 9.45 47.43
N ASP A 323 -20.16 9.64 46.30
CA ASP A 323 -21.62 9.57 46.22
C ASP A 323 -22.13 8.13 46.40
N PHE A 324 -21.53 7.18 45.64
CA PHE A 324 -21.93 5.77 45.65
C PHE A 324 -20.69 4.88 45.85
N PRO A 325 -20.59 4.13 46.96
CA PRO A 325 -19.44 3.29 47.22
C PRO A 325 -19.41 2.06 46.29
N LEU A 326 -18.29 1.88 45.60
CA LEU A 326 -17.97 0.70 44.80
C LEU A 326 -17.71 -0.51 45.71
N PHE A 327 -16.92 -0.35 46.77
CA PHE A 327 -16.63 -1.40 47.75
C PHE A 327 -17.65 -1.41 48.89
N ARG A 328 -18.86 -1.88 48.60
CA ARG A 328 -19.98 -1.87 49.57
C ARG A 328 -19.68 -2.63 50.86
N ALA A 329 -18.85 -3.68 50.81
CA ALA A 329 -18.46 -4.48 51.97
C ALA A 329 -17.48 -3.77 52.92
N SER A 330 -16.63 -2.87 52.39
CA SER A 330 -15.59 -2.17 53.16
C SER A 330 -15.98 -0.73 53.53
N GLY A 331 -17.12 -0.23 53.03
CA GLY A 331 -17.65 1.09 53.30
C GLY A 331 -17.02 2.23 52.48
N PRO A 332 -17.67 3.40 52.41
CA PRO A 332 -17.20 4.56 51.64
C PRO A 332 -15.89 5.13 52.18
N ALA A 333 -15.65 5.05 53.49
CA ALA A 333 -14.42 5.53 54.12
C ALA A 333 -13.17 4.78 53.63
N PHE A 334 -13.28 3.47 53.41
CA PHE A 334 -12.17 2.67 52.87
C PHE A 334 -11.84 3.07 51.43
N GLN A 335 -12.86 3.23 50.59
CA GLN A 335 -12.65 3.66 49.21
C GLN A 335 -12.07 5.07 49.12
N ALA A 336 -12.53 5.99 49.97
CA ALA A 336 -11.99 7.35 50.04
C ALA A 336 -10.52 7.35 50.45
N SER A 337 -10.17 6.54 51.45
CA SER A 337 -8.78 6.36 51.88
C SER A 337 -7.92 5.74 50.77
N LEU A 338 -8.41 4.69 50.10
CA LEU A 338 -7.71 4.04 49.01
C LEU A 338 -7.44 5.00 47.85
N GLN A 339 -8.46 5.73 47.38
CA GLN A 339 -8.31 6.72 46.31
C GLN A 339 -7.36 7.85 46.70
N GLY A 340 -7.44 8.32 47.95
CA GLY A 340 -6.52 9.35 48.48
C GLY A 340 -5.06 8.87 48.50
N VAL A 341 -4.80 7.66 49.00
CA VAL A 341 -3.46 7.05 49.00
C VAL A 341 -2.96 6.88 47.57
N LEU A 342 -3.80 6.40 46.66
CA LEU A 342 -3.42 6.13 45.28
C LEU A 342 -3.12 7.42 44.49
N ALA A 343 -3.90 8.48 44.71
CA ALA A 343 -3.62 9.80 44.17
C ALA A 343 -2.30 10.37 44.72
N ALA A 344 -2.06 10.25 46.04
CA ALA A 344 -0.82 10.69 46.66
C ALA A 344 0.41 9.92 46.13
N VAL A 345 0.29 8.60 45.96
CA VAL A 345 1.34 7.75 45.36
C VAL A 345 1.60 8.15 43.91
N SER A 346 0.55 8.45 43.14
CA SER A 346 0.69 8.88 41.73
C SER A 346 1.41 10.22 41.63
N ILE A 347 1.08 11.20 42.49
CA ILE A 347 1.79 12.49 42.55
C ILE A 347 3.24 12.28 43.00
N GLY A 348 3.47 11.43 44.00
CA GLY A 348 4.80 11.07 44.46
C GLY A 348 5.66 10.41 43.37
N ALA A 349 5.05 9.60 42.50
CA ALA A 349 5.73 8.97 41.37
C ALA A 349 6.20 10.00 40.32
N VAL A 350 5.41 11.06 40.05
CA VAL A 350 5.82 12.15 39.15
C VAL A 350 7.06 12.87 39.70
N VAL A 351 7.05 13.19 40.99
CA VAL A 351 8.20 13.83 41.66
C VAL A 351 9.41 12.89 41.67
N TRP A 352 9.20 11.60 41.92
CA TRP A 352 10.25 10.58 41.89
C TRP A 352 10.95 10.52 40.53
N MET A 353 10.18 10.43 39.43
CA MET A 353 10.75 10.40 38.07
C MET A 353 11.53 11.68 37.75
N GLY A 354 11.04 12.84 38.20
CA GLY A 354 11.70 14.12 37.96
C GLY A 354 12.98 14.32 38.76
N CYS A 355 13.05 13.81 39.99
CA CYS A 355 14.15 14.13 40.91
C CYS A 355 15.25 13.06 40.98
N VAL A 356 14.95 11.78 40.80
CA VAL A 356 15.92 10.70 41.10
C VAL A 356 17.12 10.71 40.16
N ILE A 357 16.88 10.85 38.85
CA ILE A 357 17.95 10.89 37.84
C ILE A 357 18.85 12.12 38.01
N PRO A 358 18.34 13.36 38.13
CA PRO A 358 19.21 14.52 38.30
C PRO A 358 19.95 14.50 39.65
N ILE A 359 19.33 14.04 40.76
CA ILE A 359 20.03 13.93 42.05
C ILE A 359 21.15 12.88 41.98
N ALA A 360 20.93 11.76 41.30
CA ALA A 360 21.96 10.75 41.06
C ALA A 360 23.09 11.29 40.17
N ALA A 361 22.77 12.14 39.17
CA ALA A 361 23.76 12.82 38.35
C ALA A 361 24.60 13.84 39.17
N CYS A 362 23.96 14.63 40.05
CA CYS A 362 24.64 15.58 40.95
C CYS A 362 25.60 14.92 41.95
N THR A 363 25.29 13.69 42.38
CA THR A 363 26.07 12.96 43.40
C THR A 363 27.19 12.10 42.81
N ARG A 364 27.15 11.82 41.51
CA ARG A 364 28.26 11.20 40.79
C ARG A 364 29.30 12.27 40.45
N LYS A 365 30.45 12.24 41.13
CA LYS A 365 31.64 13.00 40.67
C LYS A 365 32.04 12.50 39.27
N PRO A 366 32.53 13.38 38.37
CA PRO A 366 33.03 12.96 37.07
C PRO A 366 34.18 11.97 37.31
N THR A 367 33.96 10.72 36.92
CA THR A 367 35.01 9.71 36.98
C THR A 367 35.85 9.93 35.74
N HIS A 368 37.03 10.52 35.91
CA HIS A 368 38.03 10.67 34.87
C HIS A 368 38.31 9.29 34.28
N TYR A 369 37.97 9.06 33.02
CA TYR A 369 38.40 7.86 32.30
C TYR A 369 39.85 8.09 31.88
N GLU A 370 40.77 7.36 32.48
CA GLU A 370 42.17 7.29 32.06
C GLU A 370 42.22 6.30 30.88
N THR A 371 42.41 6.81 29.66
CA THR A 371 42.60 5.97 28.47
C THR A 371 43.94 5.24 28.58
N LEU A 372 43.91 3.92 28.41
CA LEU A 372 45.10 3.07 28.29
C LEU A 372 45.98 3.57 27.13
N PRO A 373 47.33 3.62 27.28
CA PRO A 373 48.21 3.97 26.18
C PRO A 373 48.26 2.82 25.18
N ASP A 374 47.73 3.02 23.98
CA ASP A 374 47.88 2.09 22.86
C ASP A 374 49.31 2.22 22.30
N HIS A 375 50.05 1.12 22.34
CA HIS A 375 51.38 1.01 21.77
C HIS A 375 51.26 0.45 20.35
N THR A 376 51.33 1.33 19.34
CA THR A 376 51.75 0.94 17.98
C THR A 376 52.80 1.93 17.46
N PRO A 377 53.96 1.46 16.99
CA PRO A 377 54.97 2.31 16.39
C PRO A 377 54.63 2.51 14.91
N GLU A 378 54.51 3.75 14.49
CA GLU A 378 55.08 4.30 13.25
C GLU A 378 54.42 5.65 12.96
N GLY A 379 55.26 6.61 12.60
CA GLY A 379 54.94 8.03 12.66
C GLY A 379 54.08 8.51 11.50
N GLU A 380 53.20 9.44 11.81
CA GLU A 380 52.93 10.64 11.00
C GLU A 380 52.17 11.64 11.89
N THR A 381 52.86 12.71 12.27
CA THR A 381 52.29 13.85 12.99
C THR A 381 51.32 14.60 12.07
N LYS A 382 50.01 14.33 12.22
CA LYS A 382 48.97 15.30 11.87
C LYS A 382 48.56 16.04 13.13
N HIS A 383 48.84 17.34 13.17
CA HIS A 383 48.11 18.28 14.02
C HIS A 383 46.64 18.20 13.60
N VAL A 384 45.85 17.45 14.37
CA VAL A 384 44.40 17.69 14.45
C VAL A 384 44.26 18.75 15.52
N GLU A 385 43.77 19.92 15.12
CA GLU A 385 43.30 20.94 16.04
C GLU A 385 42.25 20.26 16.93
N GLU A 386 42.61 20.06 18.21
CA GLU A 386 41.65 19.73 19.25
C GLU A 386 40.76 20.96 19.39
N GLU A 387 39.59 20.93 18.73
CA GLU A 387 38.45 21.68 19.23
C GLU A 387 38.17 21.09 20.62
N ASP A 388 38.47 21.88 21.64
CA ASP A 388 37.97 21.70 23.00
C ASP A 388 36.43 21.66 22.93
N ASP A 389 35.86 20.48 22.71
CA ASP A 389 34.48 20.18 23.06
C ASP A 389 34.40 20.10 24.60
N GLU A 390 34.45 21.27 25.21
CA GLU A 390 34.16 21.54 26.61
C GLU A 390 32.65 21.39 26.91
N ASP A 391 31.95 20.49 26.22
CA ASP A 391 30.54 20.15 26.49
C ASP A 391 30.46 19.03 27.53
N GLY A 392 30.97 19.32 28.72
CA GLY A 392 30.53 18.62 29.91
C GLY A 392 29.04 18.87 30.07
N HIS A 393 28.19 17.89 29.69
CA HIS A 393 26.73 17.97 29.79
C HIS A 393 26.29 18.83 30.97
N SER A 394 25.80 20.03 30.69
CA SER A 394 25.37 20.94 31.73
C SER A 394 24.31 20.20 32.54
N LEU A 395 24.47 20.19 33.86
CA LEU A 395 23.48 19.63 34.78
C LEU A 395 22.08 20.22 34.50
N GLY A 396 22.02 21.43 33.91
CA GLY A 396 20.81 22.03 33.37
C GLY A 396 20.17 21.24 32.22
N ASP A 397 20.95 20.72 31.28
CA ASP A 397 20.43 19.96 30.12
C ASP A 397 19.81 18.63 30.55
N ILE A 398 20.44 17.95 31.51
CA ILE A 398 19.89 16.71 32.11
C ILE A 398 18.57 17.01 32.82
N ILE A 399 18.48 18.12 33.57
CA ILE A 399 17.24 18.53 34.25
C ILE A 399 16.15 18.88 33.24
N ILE A 400 16.47 19.63 32.18
CA ILE A 400 15.49 20.03 31.16
C ILE A 400 14.99 18.80 30.41
N HIS A 401 15.89 17.95 29.92
CA HIS A 401 15.53 16.72 29.21
C HIS A 401 14.67 15.79 30.08
N GLN A 402 15.05 15.61 31.36
CA GLN A 402 14.26 14.80 32.28
C GLN A 402 12.88 15.43 32.58
N GLY A 403 12.82 16.75 32.69
CA GLY A 403 11.56 17.48 32.86
C GLY A 403 10.60 17.27 31.68
N ILE A 404 11.13 17.35 30.45
CA ILE A 404 10.36 17.09 29.22
C ILE A 404 9.83 15.66 29.24
N HIS A 405 10.70 14.67 29.49
CA HIS A 405 10.30 13.26 29.54
C HIS A 405 9.18 12.99 30.55
N VAL A 406 9.24 13.59 31.75
CA VAL A 406 8.17 13.42 32.76
C VAL A 406 6.84 14.02 32.31
N ILE A 407 6.87 15.23 31.73
CA ILE A 407 5.65 15.90 31.23
C ILE A 407 5.04 15.12 30.07
N GLU A 408 5.87 14.73 29.10
CA GLU A 408 5.48 13.94 27.94
C GLU A 408 4.86 12.62 28.38
N TYR A 409 5.54 11.85 29.24
CA TYR A 409 5.01 10.58 29.74
C TYR A 409 3.65 10.74 30.42
N CYS A 410 3.47 11.72 31.30
CA CYS A 410 2.22 11.93 32.01
C CYS A 410 1.06 12.28 31.06
N LEU A 411 1.30 13.17 30.09
CA LEU A 411 0.31 13.58 29.10
C LEU A 411 -0.01 12.44 28.13
N GLU A 412 1.00 11.71 27.68
CA GLU A 412 0.85 10.53 26.83
C GLU A 412 0.03 9.45 27.51
N CYS A 413 0.25 9.16 28.80
CA CYS A 413 -0.52 8.12 29.50
C CYS A 413 -2.03 8.37 29.44
N VAL A 414 -2.46 9.63 29.61
CA VAL A 414 -3.87 10.02 29.49
C VAL A 414 -4.33 9.98 28.05
N SER A 415 -3.57 10.60 27.14
CA SER A 415 -3.90 10.71 25.72
C SER A 415 -3.98 9.33 25.04
N HIS A 416 -3.02 8.44 25.30
CA HIS A 416 -2.95 7.11 24.71
C HIS A 416 -4.10 6.25 25.21
N THR A 417 -4.40 6.27 26.52
CA THR A 417 -5.57 5.56 27.07
C THR A 417 -6.88 6.03 26.43
N ALA A 418 -7.05 7.33 26.21
CA ALA A 418 -8.22 7.87 25.54
C ALA A 418 -8.27 7.48 24.04
N SER A 419 -7.12 7.44 23.36
CA SER A 419 -7.03 7.05 21.95
C SER A 419 -7.53 5.62 21.69
N TYR A 420 -7.40 4.72 22.66
CA TYR A 420 -7.95 3.35 22.58
C TYR A 420 -9.48 3.28 22.46
N LEU A 421 -10.22 4.34 22.83
CA LEU A 421 -11.68 4.43 22.59
C LEU A 421 -12.03 4.30 21.11
N ARG A 422 -11.07 4.49 20.20
CA ARG A 422 -11.22 4.24 18.77
C ARG A 422 -11.62 2.80 18.45
N LEU A 423 -11.11 1.81 19.20
CA LEU A 423 -11.48 0.41 19.02
C LEU A 423 -13.00 0.22 19.22
N TRP A 424 -13.55 0.87 20.24
CA TRP A 424 -14.99 0.89 20.47
C TRP A 424 -15.73 1.62 19.35
N ALA A 425 -15.34 2.86 19.03
CA ALA A 425 -16.04 3.69 18.04
C ALA A 425 -16.14 2.99 16.68
N LEU A 426 -15.02 2.40 16.21
CA LEU A 426 -14.99 1.73 14.92
C LEU A 426 -15.77 0.40 14.94
N SER A 427 -15.66 -0.38 16.02
CA SER A 427 -16.45 -1.61 16.16
C SER A 427 -17.95 -1.35 16.28
N LEU A 428 -18.36 -0.21 16.84
CA LEU A 428 -19.75 0.20 16.89
C LEU A 428 -20.24 0.66 15.51
N ALA A 429 -19.48 1.51 14.82
CA ALA A 429 -19.83 1.94 13.46
C ALA A 429 -19.99 0.76 12.51
N HIS A 430 -19.06 -0.21 12.53
CA HIS A 430 -19.11 -1.39 11.68
C HIS A 430 -20.38 -2.25 11.91
N SER A 431 -20.70 -2.53 13.18
CA SER A 431 -21.88 -3.32 13.56
C SER A 431 -23.18 -2.61 13.15
N GLN A 432 -23.26 -1.29 13.37
CA GLN A 432 -24.42 -0.49 12.97
C GLN A 432 -24.59 -0.37 11.45
N LEU A 433 -23.48 -0.22 10.71
CA LEU A 433 -23.55 -0.14 9.25
C LEU A 433 -23.94 -1.48 8.63
N SER A 434 -23.50 -2.61 9.21
CA SER A 434 -23.93 -3.95 8.80
C SER A 434 -25.42 -4.19 9.06
N GLU A 435 -25.92 -3.79 10.23
CA GLU A 435 -27.34 -3.86 10.59
C GLU A 435 -28.21 -3.05 9.61
N VAL A 436 -27.84 -1.78 9.36
CA VAL A 436 -28.56 -0.90 8.43
C VAL A 436 -28.57 -1.46 7.01
N PHE A 437 -27.46 -2.02 6.52
CA PHE A 437 -27.45 -2.63 5.19
C PHE A 437 -28.32 -3.89 5.12
N PHE A 438 -28.38 -4.68 6.18
CA PHE A 438 -29.25 -5.84 6.21
C PHE A 438 -30.73 -5.41 6.21
N GLU A 439 -31.12 -4.49 7.08
CA GLU A 439 -32.50 -3.98 7.14
C GLU A 439 -32.92 -3.28 5.84
N GLN A 440 -32.09 -2.38 5.31
CA GLN A 440 -32.48 -1.56 4.16
C GLN A 440 -32.44 -2.30 2.81
N LEU A 441 -31.79 -3.47 2.71
CA LEU A 441 -31.73 -4.25 1.46
C LEU A 441 -32.46 -5.58 1.57
N MET A 442 -32.19 -6.36 2.62
CA MET A 442 -32.76 -7.70 2.77
C MET A 442 -34.17 -7.65 3.33
N ASP A 443 -34.43 -6.86 4.38
CA ASP A 443 -35.74 -6.88 5.05
C ASP A 443 -36.88 -6.40 4.14
N ILE A 444 -36.61 -5.39 3.31
CA ILE A 444 -37.54 -4.94 2.26
C ILE A 444 -37.89 -6.10 1.30
N GLY A 445 -36.89 -6.87 0.87
CA GLY A 445 -37.07 -7.99 -0.05
C GLY A 445 -37.91 -9.14 0.53
N LEU A 446 -37.85 -9.35 1.86
CA LEU A 446 -38.63 -10.37 2.56
C LEU A 446 -40.10 -9.97 2.75
N HIS A 447 -40.37 -8.69 3.03
CA HIS A 447 -41.71 -8.19 3.37
C HIS A 447 -42.57 -7.79 2.16
N MET A 448 -42.05 -7.82 0.94
CA MET A 448 -42.83 -7.52 -0.27
C MET A 448 -43.94 -8.57 -0.51
N ASN A 449 -45.19 -8.08 -0.60
CA ASN A 449 -46.36 -8.89 -0.84
C ASN A 449 -46.60 -9.12 -2.35
N VAL A 450 -45.67 -9.82 -3.01
CA VAL A 450 -45.72 -10.16 -4.46
C VAL A 450 -45.74 -11.68 -4.67
N PRO A 451 -46.19 -12.17 -5.85
CA PRO A 451 -46.18 -13.61 -6.15
C PRO A 451 -44.81 -14.24 -5.91
N THR A 452 -44.78 -15.45 -5.34
CA THR A 452 -43.55 -16.13 -4.87
C THR A 452 -42.44 -16.21 -5.92
N ALA A 453 -42.77 -16.43 -7.19
CA ALA A 453 -41.79 -16.45 -8.28
C ALA A 453 -41.15 -15.07 -8.53
N LEU A 454 -41.95 -14.00 -8.51
CA LEU A 454 -41.46 -12.63 -8.66
C LEU A 454 -40.66 -12.19 -7.43
N ARG A 455 -41.10 -12.59 -6.22
CA ARG A 455 -40.37 -12.36 -4.97
C ARG A 455 -38.97 -12.97 -5.00
N ALA A 456 -38.84 -14.21 -5.49
CA ALA A 456 -37.55 -14.90 -5.57
C ALA A 456 -36.56 -14.20 -6.52
N VAL A 457 -37.04 -13.69 -7.67
CA VAL A 457 -36.21 -12.96 -8.62
C VAL A 457 -35.74 -11.63 -8.04
N ILE A 458 -36.64 -10.87 -7.39
CA ILE A 458 -36.27 -9.59 -6.77
C ILE A 458 -35.33 -9.81 -5.59
N LEU A 459 -35.58 -10.83 -4.76
CA LEU A 459 -34.70 -11.18 -3.64
C LEU A 459 -33.29 -11.57 -4.13
N CYS A 460 -33.18 -12.30 -5.25
CA CYS A 460 -31.88 -12.61 -5.84
C CYS A 460 -31.13 -11.34 -6.28
N GLY A 461 -31.84 -10.39 -6.91
CA GLY A 461 -31.26 -9.09 -7.28
C GLY A 461 -30.82 -8.27 -6.06
N LEU A 462 -31.66 -8.19 -5.02
CA LEU A 462 -31.37 -7.50 -3.77
C LEU A 462 -30.24 -8.17 -2.99
N PHE A 463 -30.15 -9.50 -3.00
CA PHE A 463 -29.05 -10.24 -2.39
C PHE A 463 -27.72 -9.94 -3.09
N CYS A 464 -27.69 -9.91 -4.43
CA CYS A 464 -26.51 -9.50 -5.19
C CYS A 464 -26.09 -8.05 -4.85
N ALA A 465 -27.07 -7.15 -4.70
CA ALA A 465 -26.80 -5.78 -4.29
C ALA A 465 -26.26 -5.70 -2.86
N TRP A 466 -26.89 -6.38 -1.91
CA TRP A 466 -26.46 -6.48 -0.51
C TRP A 466 -25.05 -7.04 -0.38
N LEU A 467 -24.75 -8.14 -1.09
CA LEU A 467 -23.42 -8.73 -1.10
C LEU A 467 -22.38 -7.78 -1.73
N GLY A 468 -22.75 -7.09 -2.82
CA GLY A 468 -21.90 -6.10 -3.46
C GLY A 468 -21.56 -4.91 -2.54
N PHE A 469 -22.56 -4.31 -1.89
CA PHE A 469 -22.35 -3.21 -0.95
C PHE A 469 -21.58 -3.64 0.29
N SER A 470 -21.89 -4.81 0.86
CA SER A 470 -21.16 -5.36 2.00
C SER A 470 -19.70 -5.65 1.63
N ALA A 471 -19.43 -6.20 0.45
CA ALA A 471 -18.06 -6.45 0.02
C ALA A 471 -17.26 -5.16 -0.25
N ALA A 472 -17.87 -4.17 -0.88
CA ALA A 472 -17.20 -2.92 -1.22
C ALA A 472 -16.99 -2.00 0.00
N VAL A 473 -18.02 -1.83 0.83
CA VAL A 473 -18.00 -0.86 1.93
C VAL A 473 -17.46 -1.50 3.21
N LEU A 474 -18.10 -2.56 3.71
CA LEU A 474 -17.72 -3.21 4.96
C LEU A 474 -16.36 -3.93 4.84
N LEU A 475 -16.17 -4.74 3.79
CA LEU A 475 -14.97 -5.56 3.68
C LEU A 475 -13.74 -4.84 3.11
N ALA A 476 -13.90 -3.86 2.21
CA ALA A 476 -12.74 -3.17 1.62
C ALA A 476 -12.43 -1.85 2.33
N ILE A 477 -13.38 -0.91 2.38
CA ILE A 477 -13.13 0.46 2.87
C ILE A 477 -13.01 0.48 4.40
N GLU A 478 -13.98 -0.09 5.12
CA GLU A 478 -13.96 -0.05 6.59
C GLU A 478 -12.83 -0.89 7.17
N ASN A 479 -12.54 -2.07 6.61
CA ASN A 479 -11.40 -2.87 7.05
C ASN A 479 -10.06 -2.19 6.82
N LEU A 480 -9.89 -1.44 5.72
CA LEU A 480 -8.68 -0.64 5.50
C LEU A 480 -8.56 0.47 6.56
N SER A 481 -9.67 1.13 6.89
CA SER A 481 -9.71 2.11 7.99
C SER A 481 -9.34 1.48 9.33
N ALA A 482 -9.91 0.31 9.65
CA ALA A 482 -9.61 -0.45 10.87
C ALA A 482 -8.14 -0.87 10.95
N PHE A 483 -7.58 -1.32 9.83
CA PHE A 483 -6.17 -1.66 9.73
C PHE A 483 -5.27 -0.44 10.01
N LEU A 484 -5.52 0.70 9.37
CA LEU A 484 -4.71 1.91 9.58
C LEU A 484 -4.81 2.45 11.01
N HIS A 485 -6.00 2.36 11.60
CA HIS A 485 -6.20 2.73 13.00
C HIS A 485 -5.49 1.78 13.97
N CYS A 486 -5.46 0.48 13.67
CA CYS A 486 -4.68 -0.49 14.41
C CYS A 486 -3.17 -0.23 14.27
N LEU A 487 -2.68 0.03 13.05
CA LEU A 487 -1.28 0.35 12.80
C LEU A 487 -0.85 1.60 13.56
N ARG A 488 -1.70 2.62 13.60
CA ARG A 488 -1.46 3.82 14.40
C ARG A 488 -1.32 3.49 15.89
N LEU A 489 -2.24 2.70 16.46
CA LEU A 489 -2.18 2.23 17.86
C LEU A 489 -0.85 1.51 18.16
N HIS A 490 -0.30 0.80 17.18
CA HIS A 490 0.99 0.14 17.33
C HIS A 490 2.18 1.12 17.25
N TRP A 491 2.12 2.10 16.35
CA TRP A 491 3.23 3.04 16.15
C TRP A 491 3.29 4.08 17.28
N VAL A 492 2.19 4.77 17.56
CA VAL A 492 2.20 5.87 18.51
C VAL A 492 2.04 5.34 19.92
N GLU A 493 1.01 4.55 20.19
CA GLU A 493 0.65 4.20 21.57
C GLU A 493 1.50 3.07 22.17
N TRP A 494 1.97 2.13 21.33
CA TRP A 494 2.73 0.95 21.76
C TRP A 494 4.24 1.13 21.62
N GLN A 495 4.76 1.53 20.45
CA GLN A 495 6.22 1.66 20.24
C GLN A 495 6.84 2.79 21.06
N SER A 496 6.12 3.89 21.33
CA SER A 496 6.68 5.02 22.10
C SER A 496 7.13 4.63 23.51
N LYS A 497 6.69 3.48 24.03
CA LYS A 497 7.04 3.03 25.38
C LYS A 497 8.37 2.30 25.48
N PHE A 498 8.94 1.78 24.40
CA PHE A 498 10.17 0.98 24.49
C PHE A 498 11.14 1.13 23.31
N LEU A 499 10.71 1.75 22.20
CA LEU A 499 11.51 1.87 20.98
C LEU A 499 12.22 3.24 20.95
N GLU A 500 13.55 3.22 21.11
CA GLU A 500 14.40 4.44 21.03
C GLU A 500 14.78 4.81 19.58
N ALA A 501 14.47 3.96 18.58
CA ALA A 501 14.54 4.20 17.13
C ALA A 501 15.85 4.76 16.50
N ASP A 502 16.95 4.92 17.25
CA ASP A 502 18.24 5.48 16.76
C ASP A 502 19.13 4.49 15.97
N GLY A 503 18.53 3.56 15.22
CA GLY A 503 19.25 2.51 14.48
C GLY A 503 19.43 2.81 12.98
N TYR A 504 20.46 2.23 12.37
CA TYR A 504 20.58 2.15 10.91
C TYR A 504 20.16 0.77 10.41
N GLU A 505 19.49 0.71 9.25
CA GLU A 505 19.14 -0.55 8.61
C GLU A 505 20.42 -1.28 8.16
N PHE A 506 20.54 -2.56 8.54
CA PHE A 506 21.66 -3.37 8.11
C PHE A 506 21.50 -3.76 6.63
N ALA A 507 22.21 -3.05 5.76
CA ALA A 507 22.29 -3.36 4.33
C ALA A 507 23.61 -4.10 4.03
N PRO A 508 23.62 -5.45 3.93
CA PRO A 508 24.82 -6.17 3.53
C PRO A 508 25.16 -5.89 2.07
N LEU A 509 26.44 -5.97 1.71
CA LEU A 509 26.85 -5.96 0.31
C LEU A 509 26.35 -7.24 -0.37
N ALA A 510 25.21 -7.14 -1.05
CA ALA A 510 24.63 -8.22 -1.83
C ALA A 510 24.83 -7.96 -3.33
N PHE A 511 25.32 -8.96 -4.07
CA PHE A 511 25.36 -8.91 -5.52
C PHE A 511 23.95 -9.19 -6.05
N GLU A 512 23.20 -8.13 -6.31
CA GLU A 512 21.88 -8.26 -6.94
C GLU A 512 22.02 -8.77 -8.39
N PRO A 513 21.11 -9.65 -8.85
CA PRO A 513 21.10 -10.10 -10.24
C PRO A 513 20.90 -8.90 -11.17
N VAL A 514 21.68 -8.84 -12.26
CA VAL A 514 21.76 -7.73 -13.23
C VAL A 514 20.40 -7.19 -13.71
N THR A 515 19.34 -8.00 -13.64
CA THR A 515 17.96 -7.61 -13.94
C THR A 515 17.41 -6.48 -13.05
N SER A 516 17.73 -6.44 -11.75
CA SER A 516 17.27 -5.35 -10.86
C SER A 516 18.05 -4.05 -11.09
N LEU A 517 19.33 -4.14 -11.48
CA LEU A 517 20.15 -2.99 -11.89
C LEU A 517 19.64 -2.36 -13.19
N ILE A 518 19.12 -3.16 -14.11
CA ILE A 518 18.48 -2.65 -15.34
C ILE A 518 17.17 -1.95 -15.02
N ASP A 519 16.32 -2.52 -14.16
CA ASP A 519 15.04 -1.90 -13.78
C ASP A 519 15.24 -0.59 -12.99
N SER A 520 16.18 -0.56 -12.05
CA SER A 520 16.55 0.65 -11.32
C SER A 520 17.19 1.72 -12.21
N ALA A 521 18.04 1.33 -13.16
CA ALA A 521 18.61 2.25 -14.15
C ALA A 521 17.55 2.81 -15.11
N ILE A 522 16.53 2.02 -15.48
CA ILE A 522 15.41 2.48 -16.32
C ILE A 522 14.52 3.46 -15.53
N VAL A 523 14.24 3.18 -14.25
CA VAL A 523 13.45 4.06 -13.38
C VAL A 523 14.18 5.38 -13.11
N ALA A 524 15.47 5.34 -12.75
CA ALA A 524 16.27 6.55 -12.53
C ALA A 524 16.37 7.44 -13.78
N ARG A 525 16.38 6.84 -14.98
CA ARG A 525 16.38 7.59 -16.25
C ARG A 525 15.03 8.24 -16.55
N LYS A 526 13.93 7.62 -16.11
CA LYS A 526 12.57 8.16 -16.27
C LYS A 526 12.35 9.39 -15.38
N GLU A 527 12.86 9.37 -14.15
CA GLU A 527 12.79 10.52 -13.22
C GLU A 527 13.70 11.69 -13.62
N SER A 528 14.76 11.44 -14.41
CA SER A 528 15.63 12.50 -14.94
C SER A 528 15.14 13.15 -16.24
N ALA A 529 14.06 12.61 -16.83
CA ALA A 529 13.52 13.04 -18.12
C ALA A 529 12.21 13.85 -18.00
N ASP A 530 11.64 13.92 -16.80
CA ASP A 530 10.65 14.92 -16.37
C ASP A 530 11.38 16.08 -15.67
#